data_AF-A0A7W9E287-F1
#
_entry.id   AF-A0A7W9E287-F1
#
_cell.length_a   1.000
_cell.length_b   1.000
_cell.length_c   1.000
_cell.angle_alpha   90.00
_cell.angle_beta   90.00
_cell.angle_gamma   90.00
#
_symmetry.space_group_name_H-M   'P 1'
#
loop_
_entity.id
_entity.type
_entity.pdbx_description
1 polymer ?
#
loop_
_entity_poly.entity_id
_entity_poly.type
_entity_poly.pdbx_seq_one_letter_code
_entity_poly.pdbx_strand_id
1 'polypeptide(L)'
;MGISINGVMGHIYYYEFISFPRVEFNSNQRVYFRLVLWAFVVLCHFIMFILPFLIKKSYFNKALFFAPLTYFVFMGIVNPFYGILLIPALIIWLICLWINKNRKVGDGY
;
A
#
# COMPACT_ATOMS: atom_id res chain seq x y z
N MET A 1 35.60 8.92 21.22
CA MET A 1 34.78 9.69 20.26
C MET A 1 33.70 8.76 19.73
N GLY A 2 32.47 8.88 20.23
CA GLY A 2 31.34 8.11 19.73
C GLY A 2 30.77 8.79 18.49
N ILE A 3 30.70 8.06 17.38
CA ILE A 3 30.06 8.55 16.14
C ILE A 3 28.55 8.65 16.42
N SER A 4 27.97 9.81 16.16
CA SER A 4 26.53 10.01 16.32
C SER A 4 25.76 9.16 15.30
N ILE A 5 25.20 8.05 15.77
CA ILE A 5 24.39 7.11 14.96
C ILE A 5 23.13 7.79 14.36
N ASN A 6 22.71 8.94 14.91
CA ASN A 6 21.54 9.70 14.46
C ASN A 6 21.64 10.20 13.00
N GLY A 7 22.83 10.47 12.47
CA GLY A 7 22.98 10.98 11.09
C GLY A 7 22.87 9.89 10.02
N VAL A 8 23.43 8.71 10.28
CA VAL A 8 23.54 7.61 9.30
C VAL A 8 22.27 6.75 9.29
N MET A 9 21.66 6.49 10.46
CA MET A 9 20.37 5.80 10.54
C MET A 9 19.23 6.63 9.92
N GLY A 10 19.33 7.96 9.94
CA GLY A 10 18.37 8.84 9.27
C GLY A 10 18.24 8.54 7.77
N HIS A 11 19.31 8.07 7.13
CA HIS A 11 19.33 7.63 5.74
C HIS A 11 18.63 6.28 5.54
N ILE A 12 18.76 5.35 6.49
CA ILE A 12 18.09 4.04 6.43
C ILE A 12 16.56 4.23 6.55
N TYR A 13 16.12 5.12 7.45
CA TYR A 13 14.71 5.53 7.53
C TYR A 13 14.20 6.30 6.29
N TYR A 14 15.09 6.92 5.49
CA TYR A 14 14.68 7.55 4.21
C TYR A 14 14.25 6.50 3.18
N TYR A 15 14.83 5.29 3.25
CA TYR A 15 14.53 4.19 2.32
C TYR A 15 13.42 3.27 2.83
N GLU A 16 13.29 3.06 4.14
CA GLU A 16 12.21 2.22 4.70
C GLU A 16 10.83 2.87 4.61
N PHE A 17 10.75 4.21 4.67
CA PHE A 17 9.50 4.95 4.55
C PHE A 17 9.63 6.10 3.56
N ILE A 18 9.88 5.77 2.30
CA ILE A 18 9.97 6.76 1.22
C ILE A 18 8.67 7.58 1.20
N SER A 19 8.80 8.91 1.34
CA SER A 19 7.70 9.88 1.42
C SER A 19 6.88 9.88 2.72
N PHE A 20 7.32 9.24 3.80
CA PHE A 20 6.75 9.51 5.12
C PHE A 20 6.90 11.01 5.43
N PRO A 21 5.84 11.70 5.85
CA PRO A 21 5.94 13.09 6.24
C PRO A 21 6.90 13.21 7.42
N ARG A 22 8.17 13.57 7.15
CA ARG A 22 9.13 13.92 8.21
C ARG A 22 8.63 15.19 8.83
N VAL A 23 8.27 15.09 10.10
CA VAL A 23 7.54 16.12 10.80
C VAL A 23 8.49 17.21 11.26
N GLU A 24 8.96 18.03 10.31
CA GLU A 24 9.07 19.45 10.63
C GLU A 24 7.63 19.94 10.71
N PHE A 25 7.10 20.02 11.93
CA PHE A 25 5.75 20.51 12.25
C PHE A 25 5.62 22.01 11.95
N ASN A 26 6.04 22.45 10.76
CA ASN A 26 5.62 23.73 10.21
C ASN A 26 4.16 23.57 9.82
N SER A 27 3.31 24.42 10.41
CA SER A 27 1.84 24.39 10.41
C SER A 27 1.22 24.61 9.03
N ASN A 28 1.56 23.77 8.08
CA ASN A 28 1.18 23.90 6.68
C ASN A 28 0.10 22.86 6.38
N GLN A 29 -1.06 23.30 5.86
CA GLN A 29 -2.20 22.42 5.54
C GLN A 29 -1.83 21.21 4.68
N ARG A 30 -0.77 21.35 3.85
CA ARG A 30 -0.22 20.26 3.03
C ARG A 30 0.33 19.09 3.84
N VAL A 31 0.84 19.32 5.06
CA VAL A 31 1.38 18.27 5.93
C VAL A 31 0.25 17.40 6.46
N TYR A 32 -0.84 18.01 6.93
CA TYR A 32 -2.03 17.29 7.41
C TYR A 32 -2.67 16.44 6.31
N PHE A 33 -2.84 17.00 5.10
CA PHE A 33 -3.37 16.23 3.97
C PHE A 33 -2.51 15.01 3.64
N ARG A 34 -1.18 15.17 3.59
CA ARG A 34 -0.25 14.05 3.35
C ARG A 34 -0.32 12.99 4.44
N LEU A 35 -0.42 13.41 5.71
CA LEU A 35 -0.55 12.48 6.84
C LEU A 35 -1.84 11.66 6.76
N VAL A 36 -2.95 12.29 6.38
CA VAL A 36 -4.23 11.61 6.13
C VAL A 36 -4.09 10.60 4.99
N LEU A 37 -3.49 10.98 3.86
CA LEU A 37 -3.23 10.04 2.76
C LEU A 37 -2.37 8.86 3.21
N TRP A 38 -1.34 9.13 4.02
CA TRP A 38 -0.45 8.10 4.54
C TRP A 38 -1.18 7.13 5.49
N ALA A 39 -2.08 7.64 6.34
CA ALA A 39 -2.94 6.82 7.16
C ALA A 39 -3.83 5.89 6.32
N PHE A 40 -4.39 6.38 5.21
CA PHE A 40 -5.14 5.53 4.27
C PHE A 40 -4.26 4.46 3.62
N VAL A 41 -3.05 4.80 3.19
CA VAL A 41 -2.08 3.83 2.64
C VAL A 41 -1.82 2.69 3.63
N VAL A 42 -1.48 3.03 4.88
CA VAL A 42 -1.19 2.04 5.93
C VAL A 42 -2.41 1.17 6.21
N LEU A 43 -3.60 1.77 6.28
CA LEU A 43 -4.84 1.04 6.50
C LEU A 43 -5.09 0.03 5.38
N CYS A 44 -4.96 0.44 4.11
CA CYS A 44 -5.09 -0.48 2.98
C CYS A 44 -4.05 -1.59 3.01
N HIS A 45 -2.81 -1.27 3.38
CA HIS A 45 -1.74 -2.24 3.52
C HIS A 45 -2.06 -3.29 4.59
N PHE A 46 -2.59 -2.85 5.73
CA PHE A 46 -3.01 -3.75 6.80
C PHE A 46 -4.19 -4.64 6.39
N ILE A 47 -5.16 -4.11 5.63
CA ILE A 47 -6.27 -4.92 5.09
C ILE A 47 -5.73 -6.01 4.14
N MET A 48 -4.78 -5.68 3.26
CA MET A 48 -4.14 -6.67 2.39
C MET A 48 -3.39 -7.74 3.18
N PHE A 49 -2.73 -7.36 4.28
CA PHE A 49 -2.03 -8.29 5.16
C PHE A 49 -3.01 -9.25 5.88
N ILE A 50 -4.18 -8.77 6.29
CA ILE A 50 -5.19 -9.59 6.99
C ILE A 50 -6.01 -10.44 6.01
N LEU A 51 -6.01 -10.09 4.72
CA LEU A 51 -6.84 -10.73 3.71
C LEU A 51 -6.81 -12.28 3.69
N PRO A 52 -5.66 -12.95 3.88
CA PRO A 52 -5.59 -14.42 3.96
C PRO A 52 -6.44 -15.03 5.08
N PHE A 53 -6.70 -14.29 6.15
CA PHE A 53 -7.53 -14.74 7.27
C PHE A 53 -9.03 -14.52 7.01
N LEU A 54 -9.38 -13.71 6.00
CA LEU A 54 -10.76 -13.33 5.69
C LEU A 54 -11.38 -14.17 4.56
N ILE A 55 -10.69 -15.19 4.05
CA ILE A 55 -11.09 -15.99 2.87
C ILE A 55 -12.54 -16.51 2.95
N LYS A 56 -13.01 -16.88 4.14
CA LYS A 56 -14.35 -17.45 4.35
C LYS A 56 -15.47 -16.41 4.49
N LYS A 57 -15.16 -15.11 4.45
CA LYS A 57 -16.13 -14.04 4.66
C LYS A 57 -16.72 -13.57 3.34
N SER A 58 -18.01 -13.20 3.34
CA SER A 58 -18.74 -12.75 2.15
C SER A 58 -18.12 -11.51 1.47
N TYR A 59 -17.45 -10.67 2.26
CA TYR A 59 -16.77 -9.48 1.77
C TYR A 59 -15.35 -9.74 1.24
N PHE A 60 -14.83 -10.97 1.32
CA PHE A 60 -13.47 -11.30 0.89
C PHE A 60 -13.20 -10.91 -0.56
N ASN A 61 -14.09 -11.29 -1.49
CA ASN A 61 -13.90 -10.98 -2.92
C ASN A 61 -13.89 -9.46 -3.17
N LYS A 62 -14.72 -8.71 -2.42
CA LYS A 62 -14.74 -7.24 -2.50
C LYS A 62 -13.44 -6.67 -1.95
N ALA A 63 -13.01 -7.08 -0.77
CA ALA A 63 -11.77 -6.62 -0.13
C ALA A 63 -10.53 -6.98 -0.98
N LEU A 64 -10.51 -8.17 -1.58
CA LEU A 64 -9.45 -8.66 -2.48
C LEU A 64 -9.29 -7.76 -3.70
N PHE A 65 -10.38 -7.15 -4.20
CA PHE A 65 -10.36 -6.21 -5.31
C PHE A 65 -10.04 -4.78 -4.87
N PHE A 66 -10.77 -4.28 -3.86
CA PHE A 66 -10.69 -2.88 -3.45
C PHE A 66 -9.37 -2.56 -2.72
N ALA A 67 -8.91 -3.39 -1.79
CA ALA A 67 -7.76 -3.04 -0.95
C ALA A 67 -6.47 -2.80 -1.77
N PRO A 68 -6.09 -3.67 -2.72
CA PRO A 68 -4.93 -3.41 -3.57
C PRO A 68 -5.16 -2.20 -4.47
N LEU A 69 -6.31 -2.09 -5.14
CA LEU A 69 -6.58 -0.96 -6.02
C LEU A 69 -6.48 0.39 -5.30
N THR A 70 -7.09 0.48 -4.11
CA THR A 70 -7.05 1.67 -3.27
C THR A 70 -5.62 1.97 -2.81
N TYR A 71 -4.85 0.96 -2.40
CA TYR A 71 -3.44 1.12 -2.07
C TYR A 71 -2.62 1.69 -3.25
N PHE A 72 -2.81 1.16 -4.46
CA PHE A 72 -2.15 1.64 -5.67
C PHE A 72 -2.44 3.11 -5.97
N VAL A 73 -3.72 3.51 -5.90
CA VAL A 73 -4.13 4.90 -6.15
C VAL A 73 -3.51 5.84 -5.12
N PHE A 74 -3.60 5.51 -3.83
CA PHE A 74 -3.03 6.35 -2.79
C PHE A 74 -1.49 6.41 -2.85
N MET A 75 -0.82 5.30 -3.13
CA MET A 75 0.63 5.29 -3.32
C MET A 75 1.06 6.08 -4.55
N GLY A 76 0.29 6.04 -5.65
CA GLY A 76 0.55 6.88 -6.82
C GLY A 76 0.45 8.38 -6.51
N ILE A 77 -0.46 8.79 -5.62
CA ILE A 77 -0.61 10.19 -5.19
C ILE A 77 0.50 10.58 -4.20
N VAL A 78 0.82 9.73 -3.22
CA VAL A 78 1.82 10.00 -2.17
C VAL A 78 3.24 9.96 -2.73
N ASN A 79 3.52 9.01 -3.62
CA ASN A 79 4.81 8.81 -4.25
C ASN A 79 4.66 8.19 -5.66
N PRO A 80 4.60 9.01 -6.71
CA PRO A 80 4.44 8.55 -8.09
C PRO A 80 5.52 7.56 -8.54
N PHE A 81 6.78 7.74 -8.11
CA PHE A 81 7.87 6.83 -8.44
C PHE A 81 7.65 5.43 -7.86
N TYR A 82 7.20 5.37 -6.60
CA TYR A 82 6.86 4.09 -5.98
C TYR A 82 5.61 3.47 -6.60
N GLY A 83 4.63 4.29 -7.00
CA GLY A 83 3.47 3.84 -7.77
C GLY A 83 3.87 3.13 -9.07
N ILE A 84 4.86 3.64 -9.79
CA ILE A 84 5.40 3.01 -11.01
C ILE A 84 6.04 1.66 -10.69
N LEU A 85 6.84 1.59 -9.62
CA LEU A 85 7.48 0.33 -9.18
C LEU A 85 6.48 -0.76 -8.81
N LEU A 86 5.26 -0.38 -8.41
CA LEU A 86 4.21 -1.33 -8.07
C LEU A 86 3.50 -1.89 -9.32
N ILE A 87 3.62 -1.29 -10.51
CA ILE A 87 2.89 -1.72 -11.72
C ILE A 87 3.04 -3.22 -12.00
N PRO A 88 4.24 -3.83 -11.94
CA PRO A 88 4.38 -5.27 -12.14
C PRO A 88 3.55 -6.11 -11.16
N ALA A 89 3.48 -5.68 -9.89
CA ALA A 89 2.65 -6.34 -8.89
C ALA A 89 1.15 -6.20 -9.19
N LEU A 90 0.71 -5.05 -9.74
CA LEU A 90 -0.68 -4.85 -10.18
C LEU A 90 -1.04 -5.83 -11.30
N ILE A 91 -0.16 -5.96 -12.29
CA ILE A 91 -0.37 -6.85 -13.44
C ILE A 91 -0.53 -8.30 -12.98
N ILE A 92 0.39 -8.79 -12.13
CA ILE A 92 0.33 -10.15 -11.59
C ILE A 92 -0.98 -10.36 -10.83
N TRP A 93 -1.36 -9.40 -9.97
CA TRP A 93 -2.60 -9.48 -9.20
C TRP A 93 -3.85 -9.52 -10.09
N LEU A 94 -3.92 -8.69 -11.14
CA LEU A 94 -5.02 -8.70 -12.11
C LEU A 94 -5.10 -10.04 -12.86
N ILE A 95 -3.96 -10.62 -13.23
CA ILE A 95 -3.90 -11.96 -13.85
C ILE A 95 -4.45 -13.01 -12.88
N CYS A 96 -4.04 -12.99 -11.60
CA CYS A 96 -4.57 -13.90 -10.59
C CYS A 96 -6.09 -13.79 -10.42
N LEU A 97 -6.62 -12.56 -10.43
CA LEU A 97 -8.06 -12.33 -10.37
C LEU A 97 -8.79 -12.86 -11.59
N TRP A 98 -8.23 -12.66 -12.79
CA TRP A 98 -8.79 -13.17 -14.04
C TRP A 98 -8.81 -14.70 -14.07
N ILE A 99 -7.71 -15.36 -13.68
CA ILE A 99 -7.65 -16.82 -13.56
C ILE A 99 -8.69 -17.35 -12.57
N ASN A 100 -8.81 -16.72 -11.39
CA ASN A 100 -9.79 -17.12 -10.38
C ASN A 100 -11.24 -16.96 -10.88
N LYS A 101 -11.53 -15.86 -11.59
CA LYS A 101 -12.84 -15.64 -12.21
C LYS A 101 -13.17 -16.72 -13.23
N ASN A 102 -12.23 -17.06 -14.12
CA ASN A 102 -12.44 -18.05 -15.17
C ASN A 102 -12.55 -19.48 -14.62
N ARG A 103 -11.80 -19.79 -13.56
CA ARG A 103 -11.89 -21.09 -12.87
C ARG A 103 -13.27 -21.33 -12.27
N LYS A 104 -13.86 -20.32 -11.62
CA LYS A 104 -15.24 -20.39 -11.10
C LYS A 104 -16.31 -20.57 -12.18
N VAL A 105 -16.03 -20.17 -13.43
CA VAL A 105 -16.93 -20.37 -14.57
C VAL A 105 -16.79 -21.79 -15.16
N GLY A 106 -15.59 -22.40 -15.06
CA GLY A 106 -15.33 -23.77 -15.51
C GLY A 106 -15.79 -24.86 -14.54
N ASP A 107 -15.80 -24.57 -13.23
CA ASP A 107 -16.24 -25.50 -12.18
C ASP A 107 -17.78 -25.50 -12.00
N GLY A 108 -18.53 -25.33 -13.09
CA GLY A 108 -20.00 -25.29 -13.11
C GLY A 108 -20.64 -26.54 -12.51
N TYR A 109 -20.99 -26.43 -11.23
CA TYR A 109 -22.21 -26.99 -10.66
C TYR A 109 -23.33 -25.97 -10.78
#